data_AF-G1WDG8-F1
#
_entry.id   AF-G1WDG8-F1
#
_cell.length_a   1.000
_cell.length_b   1.000
_cell.length_c   1.000
_cell.angle_alpha   90.00
_cell.angle_beta   90.00
_cell.angle_gamma   90.00
#
_symmetry.space_group_name_H-M   'P 1'
#
loop_
_entity.id
_entity.type
_entity.pdbx_description
1 polymer ?
#
loop_
_entity_poly.entity_id
_entity_poly.type
_entity_poly.pdbx_seq_one_letter_code
_entity_poly.pdbx_strand_id
1 'polypeptide(L)'
;MKIKRLSLAWVSAIFMMLGMAGCNDEAAIPTPPNIHTVKLSSHYFATAVDEELNITPRFNNPETFAKGFSWTNSDSTVASIAVDPQTLVCKVTTLKVGTTVLRITSEDGSLKDSCIVDVNKQSYTLKAPVYINLFGNADAPWNNIGSYSEGAGLNEMKDINGNPTWVNIKITNAFNWGENDGDPEETIEDGRPITLPNAVSGSAFKNDRKADTGVFEISGLSYKQSYHLAFFASKRFWGDVCSAKITAAGDNRATITLLTKKTSSDPGDTGAAVPKGTAIGGTPAEDNTFIRYGKIKITPDGSGKIIITVTGGEGGNQPDGTSFINAILISPIE
;
A
#
# COMPACT_ATOMS: atom_id res chain seq x y z
N MET A 1 41.37 -31.27 -94.19
CA MET A 1 40.01 -30.67 -94.17
C MET A 1 40.18 -29.16 -93.94
N LYS A 2 39.82 -28.33 -94.94
CA LYS A 2 39.76 -26.84 -95.06
C LYS A 2 40.45 -26.02 -93.93
N ILE A 3 41.61 -25.36 -94.07
CA ILE A 3 42.13 -24.28 -94.97
C ILE A 3 41.48 -22.89 -94.82
N LYS A 4 42.34 -21.89 -94.48
CA LYS A 4 42.28 -20.40 -94.67
C LYS A 4 41.43 -19.59 -93.66
N ARG A 5 41.80 -18.36 -93.22
CA ARG A 5 42.82 -17.38 -93.66
C ARG A 5 43.02 -16.28 -92.59
N LEU A 6 44.23 -15.75 -92.48
CA LEU A 6 44.56 -14.44 -91.89
C LEU A 6 44.08 -13.28 -92.80
N SER A 7 43.66 -12.16 -92.21
CA SER A 7 43.90 -10.78 -92.71
C SER A 7 43.70 -9.80 -91.53
N LEU A 8 44.68 -8.98 -91.12
CA LEU A 8 45.09 -7.70 -91.73
C LEU A 8 43.84 -6.84 -92.06
N ALA A 9 43.62 -5.59 -91.65
CA ALA A 9 44.55 -4.53 -91.33
C ALA A 9 43.78 -3.23 -90.98
N TRP A 10 44.25 -2.48 -89.96
CA TRP A 10 44.33 -1.01 -89.85
C TRP A 10 43.01 -0.26 -89.51
N VAL A 11 42.97 0.73 -88.61
CA VAL A 11 43.66 2.03 -88.68
C VAL A 11 43.59 2.70 -87.29
N SER A 12 44.75 3.20 -86.80
CA SER A 12 45.00 4.44 -86.02
C SER A 12 44.09 4.78 -84.81
N ALA A 13 44.59 5.28 -83.67
CA ALA A 13 45.61 6.31 -83.58
C ALA A 13 46.04 6.50 -82.11
N ILE A 14 47.31 6.88 -81.97
CA ILE A 14 47.86 7.77 -80.94
C ILE A 14 48.05 7.17 -79.53
N PHE A 15 49.28 6.69 -79.39
CA PHE A 15 50.08 6.76 -78.17
C PHE A 15 50.24 8.25 -77.76
N MET A 16 49.64 8.67 -76.65
CA MET A 16 50.08 9.88 -75.95
C MET A 16 49.84 9.76 -74.44
N MET A 17 50.96 9.86 -73.73
CA MET A 17 51.14 10.34 -72.36
C MET A 17 50.54 9.50 -71.23
N LEU A 18 51.47 8.90 -70.47
CA LEU A 18 51.31 8.72 -69.03
C LEU A 18 50.96 10.08 -68.40
N GLY A 19 49.70 10.24 -68.03
CA GLY A 19 49.27 11.15 -66.98
C GLY A 19 48.64 10.30 -65.90
N MET A 20 49.22 10.31 -64.70
CA MET A 20 48.58 9.76 -63.51
C MET A 20 47.29 10.55 -63.25
N ALA A 21 46.14 9.99 -63.63
CA ALA A 21 44.86 10.43 -63.10
C ALA A 21 44.65 9.65 -61.80
N GLY A 22 44.89 10.31 -60.66
CA GLY A 22 44.47 9.81 -59.37
C GLY A 22 42.94 9.67 -59.35
N CYS A 23 42.46 8.46 -59.11
CA CYS A 23 41.06 8.23 -58.77
C CYS A 23 40.88 8.65 -57.29
N ASN A 24 40.69 9.95 -57.06
CA ASN A 24 40.16 10.45 -55.79
C ASN A 24 38.63 10.32 -55.83
N ASP A 25 38.12 9.10 -55.76
CA ASP A 25 36.72 8.86 -55.42
C ASP A 25 36.69 7.90 -54.23
N GLU A 26 37.18 8.42 -53.09
CA GLU A 26 36.81 7.89 -51.80
C GLU A 26 35.31 8.21 -51.64
N ALA A 27 34.45 7.24 -51.96
CA ALA A 27 33.02 7.38 -51.78
C ALA A 27 32.77 7.80 -50.32
N ALA A 28 32.37 9.06 -50.13
CA ALA A 28 32.09 9.59 -48.80
C ALA A 28 31.07 8.68 -48.14
N ILE A 29 31.48 7.97 -47.10
CA ILE A 29 30.56 7.22 -46.25
C ILE A 29 29.58 8.28 -45.71
N PRO A 30 28.28 8.19 -46.02
CA PRO A 30 27.33 9.19 -45.55
C PRO A 30 27.42 9.22 -44.02
N THR A 31 27.69 10.41 -43.49
CA THR A 31 27.66 10.60 -42.04
C THR A 31 26.28 10.17 -41.55
N PRO A 32 26.21 9.32 -40.49
CA PRO A 32 24.94 8.99 -39.89
C PRO A 32 24.16 10.27 -39.61
N PRO A 33 22.84 10.31 -39.85
CA PRO A 33 22.05 11.49 -39.59
C PRO A 33 22.28 11.94 -38.14
N ASN A 34 22.57 13.23 -37.95
CA ASN A 34 22.68 13.82 -36.62
C ASN A 34 21.28 13.84 -36.01
N ILE A 35 20.93 12.78 -35.29
CA ILE A 35 19.64 12.64 -34.61
C ILE A 35 19.69 13.38 -33.28
N HIS A 36 18.67 14.16 -32.98
CA HIS A 36 18.52 14.90 -31.73
C HIS A 36 17.32 14.31 -30.99
N THR A 37 17.49 13.93 -29.73
CA THR A 37 16.43 13.29 -28.94
C THR A 37 16.45 13.74 -27.50
N VAL A 38 15.26 14.00 -26.94
CA VAL A 38 15.04 14.16 -25.50
C VAL A 38 14.21 12.98 -25.00
N LYS A 39 14.59 12.41 -23.85
CA LYS A 39 13.82 11.37 -23.16
C LYS A 39 13.76 11.63 -21.66
N LEU A 40 12.58 11.54 -21.06
CA LEU A 40 12.42 11.64 -19.61
C LEU A 40 12.86 10.36 -18.91
N SER A 41 13.27 10.47 -17.65
CA SER A 41 13.70 9.34 -16.80
C SER A 41 12.60 8.30 -16.57
N SER A 42 11.34 8.73 -16.57
CA SER A 42 10.14 7.89 -16.59
C SER A 42 9.04 8.62 -17.35
N HIS A 43 8.08 7.85 -17.87
CA HIS A 43 6.88 8.37 -18.51
C HIS A 43 5.63 8.25 -17.62
N TYR A 44 5.76 7.61 -16.45
CA TYR A 44 4.68 7.44 -15.48
C TYR A 44 5.23 7.41 -14.05
N PHE A 45 4.61 8.18 -13.16
CA PHE A 45 4.78 8.10 -11.72
C PHE A 45 3.41 7.95 -11.05
N ALA A 46 3.29 6.97 -10.16
CA ALA A 46 2.18 6.87 -9.21
C ALA A 46 2.73 7.20 -7.82
N THR A 47 2.17 8.21 -7.16
CA THR A 47 2.69 8.73 -5.89
C THR A 47 1.57 9.25 -4.98
N ALA A 48 1.88 9.47 -3.71
CA ALA A 48 0.96 10.04 -2.73
C ALA A 48 0.95 11.57 -2.80
N VAL A 49 0.03 12.18 -2.06
CA VAL A 49 0.01 13.63 -1.80
C VAL A 49 1.20 13.99 -0.88
N ASP A 50 1.75 15.18 -1.04
CA ASP A 50 2.88 15.75 -0.28
C ASP A 50 4.21 15.00 -0.47
N GLU A 51 4.36 14.26 -1.56
CA GLU A 51 5.61 13.61 -1.94
C GLU A 51 6.39 14.45 -2.96
N GLU A 52 7.71 14.35 -2.90
CA GLU A 52 8.61 15.00 -3.85
C GLU A 52 9.23 13.96 -4.80
N LEU A 53 9.27 14.27 -6.10
CA LEU A 53 9.93 13.43 -7.10
C LEU A 53 10.71 14.28 -8.11
N ASN A 54 11.72 13.67 -8.73
CA ASN A 54 12.54 14.31 -9.74
C ASN A 54 12.36 13.62 -11.10
N ILE A 55 12.09 14.42 -12.13
CA ILE A 55 12.05 13.96 -13.52
C ILE A 55 13.26 14.52 -14.24
N THR A 56 14.14 13.64 -14.69
CA THR A 56 15.40 14.02 -15.33
C THR A 56 15.28 13.85 -16.84
N PRO A 57 15.39 14.93 -17.63
CA PRO A 57 15.53 14.81 -19.07
C PRO A 57 16.91 14.26 -19.43
N ARG A 58 16.95 13.38 -20.42
CA ARG A 58 18.15 12.78 -21.00
C ARG A 58 18.26 13.22 -22.44
N PHE A 59 19.38 13.83 -22.76
CA PHE A 59 19.73 14.30 -24.09
C PHE A 59 20.80 13.37 -24.66
N ASN A 60 20.69 12.99 -25.93
CA ASN A 60 21.63 12.09 -26.56
C ASN A 60 22.96 12.76 -26.95
N ASN A 61 23.00 14.10 -27.03
CA ASN A 61 24.21 14.87 -27.27
C ASN A 61 24.09 16.32 -26.71
N PRO A 62 25.21 17.05 -26.53
CA PRO A 62 25.20 18.43 -26.04
C PRO A 62 24.47 19.43 -26.96
N GLU A 63 24.50 19.21 -28.27
CA GLU A 63 23.80 20.08 -29.24
C GLU A 63 22.28 20.02 -29.03
N THR A 64 21.76 18.85 -28.66
CA THR A 64 20.35 18.68 -28.33
C THR A 64 19.99 19.52 -27.11
N PHE A 65 20.80 19.48 -26.05
CA PHE A 65 20.59 20.29 -24.85
C PHE A 65 20.63 21.80 -25.17
N ALA A 66 21.54 22.21 -26.06
CA ALA A 66 21.72 23.60 -26.48
C ALA A 66 20.50 24.19 -27.24
N LYS A 67 19.53 23.36 -27.67
CA LYS A 67 18.28 23.84 -28.28
C LYS A 67 17.36 24.60 -27.31
N GLY A 68 17.64 24.55 -26.00
CA GLY A 68 16.79 25.15 -24.97
C GLY A 68 15.47 24.39 -24.80
N PHE A 69 14.95 24.32 -23.57
CA PHE A 69 13.71 23.60 -23.29
C PHE A 69 12.90 24.29 -22.20
N SER A 70 11.58 24.13 -22.32
CA SER A 70 10.62 24.56 -21.30
C SER A 70 9.75 23.40 -20.85
N TRP A 71 9.25 23.50 -19.61
CA TRP A 71 8.31 22.55 -19.03
C TRP A 71 6.91 23.15 -18.96
N THR A 72 5.91 22.30 -19.18
CA THR A 72 4.50 22.62 -18.97
C THR A 72 3.88 21.57 -18.06
N ASN A 73 2.86 22.00 -17.31
CA ASN A 73 2.10 21.18 -16.39
C ASN A 73 0.61 21.37 -16.71
N SER A 74 -0.11 20.29 -17.04
CA SER A 74 -1.51 20.38 -17.44
C SER A 74 -2.46 20.76 -16.30
N ASP A 75 -2.09 20.47 -15.06
CA ASP A 75 -2.88 20.81 -13.87
C ASP A 75 -1.95 21.11 -12.67
N SER A 76 -1.73 22.41 -12.42
CA SER A 76 -0.92 22.89 -11.31
C SER A 76 -1.60 22.75 -9.94
N THR A 77 -2.88 22.37 -9.90
CA THR A 77 -3.59 22.10 -8.64
C THR A 77 -3.34 20.68 -8.13
N VAL A 78 -2.95 19.76 -9.01
CA VAL A 78 -2.58 18.37 -8.69
C VAL A 78 -1.12 18.27 -8.24
N ALA A 79 -0.21 18.94 -8.94
CA ALA A 79 1.20 19.00 -8.57
C ALA A 79 1.81 20.35 -8.98
N SER A 80 2.74 20.87 -8.20
CA SER A 80 3.59 22.01 -8.60
C SER A 80 4.95 21.52 -9.10
N ILE A 81 5.62 22.35 -9.89
CA ILE A 81 6.95 22.03 -10.44
C ILE A 81 7.94 23.17 -10.20
N ALA A 82 9.20 22.81 -9.98
CA ALA A 82 10.34 23.70 -9.96
C ALA A 82 11.45 23.09 -10.85
N VAL A 83 11.97 23.87 -11.79
CA VAL A 83 12.96 23.38 -12.76
C VAL A 83 14.32 23.96 -12.43
N ASP A 84 15.33 23.09 -12.34
CA ASP A 84 16.73 23.52 -12.27
C ASP A 84 17.15 24.08 -13.65
N PRO A 85 17.55 25.36 -13.76
CA PRO A 85 17.88 25.98 -15.05
C PRO A 85 19.16 25.42 -15.70
N GLN A 86 20.03 24.75 -14.95
CA GLN A 86 21.28 24.19 -15.47
C GLN A 86 21.12 22.76 -15.95
N THR A 87 20.34 21.95 -15.22
CA THR A 87 20.18 20.53 -15.52
C THR A 87 18.85 20.20 -16.19
N LEU A 88 17.90 21.15 -16.18
CA LEU A 88 16.51 20.98 -16.60
C LEU A 88 15.76 19.89 -15.85
N VAL A 89 16.30 19.43 -14.70
CA VAL A 89 15.60 18.50 -13.81
C VAL A 89 14.36 19.20 -13.28
N CYS A 90 13.22 18.53 -13.44
CA CYS A 90 11.94 18.99 -12.94
C CYS A 90 11.67 18.34 -11.58
N LYS A 91 11.79 19.13 -10.51
CA LYS A 91 11.35 18.76 -9.17
C LYS A 91 9.84 18.97 -9.10
N VAL A 92 9.12 17.93 -8.70
CA VAL A 92 7.66 17.91 -8.62
C VAL A 92 7.27 17.75 -7.16
N THR A 93 6.35 18.57 -6.69
CA THR A 93 5.71 18.44 -5.37
C THR A 93 4.23 18.15 -5.60
N THR A 94 3.74 17.01 -5.09
CA THR A 94 2.35 16.60 -5.28
C THR A 94 1.44 17.24 -4.24
N LEU A 95 0.31 17.80 -4.69
CA LEU A 95 -0.53 18.68 -3.87
C LEU A 95 -1.91 18.09 -3.59
N LYS A 96 -2.45 17.35 -4.56
CA LYS A 96 -3.83 16.86 -4.50
C LYS A 96 -3.99 15.60 -5.33
N VAL A 97 -4.87 14.71 -4.88
CA VAL A 97 -5.29 13.54 -5.66
C VAL A 97 -5.81 13.97 -7.03
N GLY A 98 -5.32 13.32 -8.07
CA GLY A 98 -5.62 13.62 -9.47
C GLY A 98 -4.45 13.24 -10.36
N THR A 99 -4.60 13.48 -11.66
CA THR A 99 -3.56 13.17 -12.64
C THR A 99 -3.16 14.44 -13.36
N THR A 100 -1.86 14.65 -13.53
CA THR A 100 -1.33 15.71 -14.39
C THR A 100 -0.29 15.18 -15.36
N VAL A 101 -0.12 15.86 -16.49
CA VAL A 101 0.87 15.55 -17.52
C VAL A 101 1.90 16.66 -17.53
N LEU A 102 3.15 16.29 -17.25
CA LEU A 102 4.31 17.15 -17.38
C LEU A 102 4.93 16.93 -18.76
N ARG A 103 5.18 18.01 -19.50
CA ARG A 103 5.76 17.95 -20.85
C ARG A 103 6.95 18.87 -20.97
N ILE A 104 8.06 18.31 -21.44
CA ILE A 104 9.24 19.06 -21.86
C ILE A 104 9.16 19.31 -23.37
N THR A 105 9.45 20.53 -23.81
CA THR A 105 9.42 20.91 -25.24
C THR A 105 10.62 21.79 -25.56
N SER A 106 11.32 21.50 -26.66
CA SER A 106 12.40 22.38 -27.14
C SER A 106 11.85 23.74 -27.55
N GLU A 107 12.66 24.80 -27.47
CA GLU A 107 12.22 26.15 -27.85
C GLU A 107 11.76 26.25 -29.31
N ASP A 108 12.40 25.49 -30.21
CA ASP A 108 12.00 25.36 -31.62
C ASP A 108 10.75 24.47 -31.83
N GLY A 109 10.23 23.85 -30.76
CA GLY A 109 9.06 22.97 -30.77
C GLY A 109 9.26 21.60 -31.42
N SER A 110 10.46 21.29 -31.93
CA SER A 110 10.74 20.07 -32.70
C SER A 110 10.89 18.81 -31.84
N LEU A 111 11.28 18.95 -30.58
CA LEU A 111 11.50 17.85 -29.65
C LEU A 111 10.55 17.94 -28.46
N LYS A 112 9.90 16.82 -28.13
CA LYS A 112 8.95 16.73 -27.02
C LYS A 112 9.05 15.38 -26.34
N ASP A 113 8.87 15.38 -25.04
CA ASP A 113 8.57 14.17 -24.28
C ASP A 113 7.65 14.51 -23.10
N SER A 114 6.97 13.51 -22.53
CA SER A 114 6.00 13.74 -21.47
C SER A 114 5.98 12.64 -20.43
N CYS A 115 5.65 13.01 -19.20
CA CYS A 115 5.44 12.09 -18.09
C CYS A 115 4.07 12.34 -17.47
N ILE A 116 3.35 11.27 -17.18
CA ILE A 116 2.12 11.30 -16.39
C ILE A 116 2.52 11.21 -14.91
N VAL A 117 1.97 12.11 -14.09
CA VAL A 117 2.06 12.07 -12.63
C VAL A 117 0.66 11.80 -12.11
N ASP A 118 0.45 10.61 -11.59
CA ASP A 118 -0.79 10.15 -10.98
C ASP A 118 -0.66 10.21 -9.45
N VAL A 119 -1.33 11.19 -8.86
CA VAL A 119 -1.36 11.40 -7.42
C VAL A 119 -2.58 10.66 -6.89
N ASN A 120 -2.37 9.56 -6.17
CA ASN A 120 -3.45 8.70 -5.70
C ASN A 120 -3.26 8.27 -4.25
N LYS A 121 -4.39 8.03 -3.56
CA LYS A 121 -4.38 7.61 -2.15
C LYS A 121 -3.75 6.22 -1.98
N GLN A 122 -3.85 5.37 -3.00
CA GLN A 122 -3.31 4.01 -3.00
C GLN A 122 -1.78 3.95 -3.05
N SER A 123 -1.10 5.07 -3.28
CA SER A 123 0.36 5.16 -3.22
C SER A 123 0.85 5.70 -1.88
N TYR A 124 -0.05 6.07 -0.95
CA TYR A 124 0.30 6.51 0.40
C TYR A 124 0.84 5.35 1.23
N THR A 125 2.14 5.40 1.55
CA THR A 125 2.76 4.49 2.51
C THR A 125 2.58 5.02 3.92
N LEU A 126 1.99 4.21 4.79
CA LEU A 126 1.86 4.54 6.20
C LEU A 126 3.24 4.49 6.85
N LYS A 127 3.62 5.57 7.54
CA LYS A 127 4.95 5.75 8.14
C LYS A 127 4.99 5.38 9.62
N ALA A 128 3.86 5.43 10.31
CA ALA A 128 3.74 5.08 11.72
C ALA A 128 2.38 4.41 12.02
N PRO A 129 2.23 3.65 13.11
CA PRO A 129 1.01 2.92 13.41
C PRO A 129 -0.23 3.80 13.58
N VAL A 130 -1.40 3.26 13.25
CA VAL A 130 -2.72 3.85 13.52
C VAL A 130 -3.44 2.98 14.55
N TYR A 131 -3.86 3.59 15.65
CA TYR A 131 -4.56 2.90 16.73
C TYR A 131 -6.05 3.25 16.73
N ILE A 132 -6.88 2.22 16.79
CA ILE A 132 -8.34 2.33 16.70
C ILE A 132 -8.93 1.76 17.98
N ASN A 133 -9.67 2.59 18.69
CA ASN A 133 -10.46 2.21 19.84
C ASN A 133 -11.89 1.88 19.40
N LEU A 134 -12.40 0.72 19.81
CA LEU A 134 -13.74 0.27 19.48
C LEU A 134 -14.64 0.43 20.70
N PHE A 135 -15.62 1.31 20.56
CA PHE A 135 -16.49 1.79 21.64
C PHE A 135 -15.75 2.63 22.69
N GLY A 136 -16.49 3.42 23.47
CA GLY A 136 -15.90 4.31 24.48
C GLY A 136 -15.16 5.52 23.90
N ASN A 137 -14.32 6.14 24.73
CA ASN A 137 -13.55 7.33 24.37
C ASN A 137 -12.19 7.33 25.07
N ALA A 138 -11.13 7.06 24.31
CA ALA A 138 -9.75 7.06 24.76
C ALA A 138 -9.02 8.31 24.26
N ASP A 139 -8.08 8.80 25.07
CA ASP A 139 -7.24 9.94 24.71
C ASP A 139 -6.34 9.63 23.51
N ALA A 140 -5.78 10.68 22.91
CA ALA A 140 -4.75 10.53 21.87
C ALA A 140 -3.65 9.56 22.35
N PRO A 141 -3.15 8.67 21.48
CA PRO A 141 -3.30 8.70 20.02
C PRO A 141 -4.47 7.87 19.45
N TRP A 142 -5.45 7.46 20.27
CA TRP A 142 -6.52 6.57 19.82
C TRP A 142 -7.55 7.25 18.94
N ASN A 143 -7.90 6.60 17.82
CA ASN A 143 -9.01 6.99 16.95
C ASN A 143 -10.27 6.24 17.41
N ASN A 144 -11.27 6.97 17.93
CA ASN A 144 -12.42 6.37 18.63
C ASN A 144 -13.62 6.10 17.70
N ILE A 145 -13.96 4.84 17.47
CA ILE A 145 -15.23 4.45 16.83
C ILE A 145 -16.28 4.28 17.93
N GLY A 146 -17.09 5.31 18.17
CA GLY A 146 -18.08 5.31 19.26
C GLY A 146 -19.40 4.58 18.97
N SER A 147 -19.63 4.15 17.72
CA SER A 147 -20.88 3.48 17.30
C SER A 147 -20.58 2.14 16.67
N TYR A 148 -21.39 1.14 17.01
CA TYR A 148 -21.30 -0.23 16.50
C TYR A 148 -22.23 -0.49 15.30
N SER A 149 -22.95 0.54 14.83
CA SER A 149 -23.94 0.44 13.75
C SER A 149 -23.30 0.41 12.37
N GLU A 150 -23.96 -0.23 11.42
CA GLU A 150 -23.59 -0.16 10.00
C GLU A 150 -23.55 1.31 9.53
N GLY A 151 -22.51 1.65 8.76
CA GLY A 151 -22.28 3.00 8.25
C GLY A 151 -21.42 3.88 9.17
N ALA A 152 -21.29 3.53 10.46
CA ALA A 152 -20.38 4.24 11.37
C ALA A 152 -18.91 4.04 10.95
N GLY A 153 -18.07 5.02 11.21
CA GLY A 153 -16.67 4.98 10.80
C GLY A 153 -15.91 6.26 11.06
N LEU A 154 -14.62 6.25 10.71
CA LEU A 154 -13.71 7.37 10.80
C LEU A 154 -13.00 7.55 9.45
N ASN A 155 -12.78 8.81 9.07
CA ASN A 155 -12.00 9.16 7.89
C ASN A 155 -10.72 9.87 8.32
N GLU A 156 -9.66 9.69 7.54
CA GLU A 156 -8.36 10.37 7.71
C GLU A 156 -7.84 10.25 9.14
N MET A 157 -7.84 9.01 9.67
CA MET A 157 -7.37 8.70 11.01
C MET A 157 -5.94 9.16 11.22
N LYS A 158 -5.59 9.49 12.47
CA LYS A 158 -4.24 9.93 12.81
C LYS A 158 -3.34 8.76 13.18
N ASP A 159 -2.07 8.90 12.84
CA ASP A 159 -1.03 7.99 13.32
C ASP A 159 -0.72 8.24 14.82
N ILE A 160 0.14 7.40 15.38
CA ILE A 160 0.56 7.47 16.78
C ILE A 160 1.25 8.80 17.16
N ASN A 161 1.80 9.53 16.18
CA ASN A 161 2.44 10.82 16.36
C ASN A 161 1.45 12.00 16.20
N GLY A 162 0.19 11.71 15.91
CA GLY A 162 -0.85 12.71 15.66
C GLY A 162 -0.85 13.27 14.24
N ASN A 163 -0.04 12.72 13.32
CA ASN A 163 -0.05 13.15 11.92
C ASN A 163 -1.31 12.64 11.22
N PRO A 164 -1.90 13.42 10.31
CA PRO A 164 -2.99 12.94 9.47
C PRO A 164 -2.51 11.80 8.56
N THR A 165 -3.36 10.81 8.36
CA THR A 165 -3.14 9.74 7.38
C THR A 165 -4.34 9.67 6.44
N TRP A 166 -4.25 8.83 5.40
CA TRP A 166 -5.37 8.55 4.51
C TRP A 166 -6.18 7.33 4.93
N VAL A 167 -5.85 6.73 6.08
CA VAL A 167 -6.49 5.50 6.57
C VAL A 167 -7.88 5.82 7.08
N ASN A 168 -8.87 5.11 6.56
CA ASN A 168 -10.27 5.21 6.96
C ASN A 168 -10.74 3.83 7.45
N ILE A 169 -11.76 3.82 8.29
CA ILE A 169 -12.44 2.60 8.73
C ILE A 169 -13.95 2.81 8.72
N LYS A 170 -14.68 1.84 8.21
CA LYS A 170 -16.15 1.85 8.15
C LYS A 170 -16.72 0.52 8.60
N ILE A 171 -17.76 0.54 9.42
CA ILE A 171 -18.55 -0.63 9.73
C ILE A 171 -19.49 -0.90 8.56
N THR A 172 -19.32 -2.03 7.89
CA THR A 172 -20.15 -2.46 6.75
C THR A 172 -21.13 -3.58 7.10
N ASN A 173 -20.98 -4.17 8.29
CA ASN A 173 -22.03 -4.93 8.94
C ASN A 173 -21.97 -4.66 10.44
N ALA A 174 -23.13 -4.34 11.02
CA ALA A 174 -23.23 -3.90 12.41
C ALA A 174 -22.79 -5.00 13.39
N PHE A 175 -22.24 -4.59 14.53
CA PHE A 175 -22.13 -5.45 15.71
C PHE A 175 -23.44 -5.34 16.50
N ASN A 176 -23.71 -6.32 17.37
CA ASN A 176 -24.96 -6.31 18.14
C ASN A 176 -24.97 -5.22 19.22
N TRP A 177 -23.83 -5.01 19.91
CA TRP A 177 -23.72 -4.07 21.04
C TRP A 177 -22.35 -3.41 21.13
N GLY A 178 -22.30 -2.31 21.89
CA GLY A 178 -21.09 -1.76 22.49
C GLY A 178 -21.20 -1.84 24.02
N GLU A 179 -20.13 -2.28 24.68
CA GLU A 179 -20.09 -2.48 26.13
C GLU A 179 -18.89 -1.77 26.76
N ASN A 180 -19.07 -1.21 27.97
CA ASN A 180 -18.00 -0.59 28.77
C ASN A 180 -17.56 -1.51 29.93
N ASP A 181 -17.38 -2.79 29.62
CA ASP A 181 -17.07 -3.84 30.58
C ASP A 181 -15.94 -4.77 30.10
N GLY A 182 -15.00 -4.18 29.40
CA GLY A 182 -13.72 -4.80 29.07
C GLY A 182 -12.82 -4.91 30.30
N ASP A 183 -11.78 -5.72 30.19
CA ASP A 183 -10.80 -5.93 31.26
C ASP A 183 -9.53 -5.09 31.04
N PRO A 184 -9.25 -4.12 31.94
CA PRO A 184 -8.06 -3.28 31.87
C PRO A 184 -6.77 -3.93 32.39
N GLU A 185 -6.81 -5.16 32.90
CA GLU A 185 -5.62 -5.88 33.33
C GLU A 185 -4.62 -6.09 32.17
N GLU A 186 -3.33 -6.12 32.52
CA GLU A 186 -2.24 -6.33 31.58
C GLU A 186 -2.45 -7.63 30.78
N THR A 187 -2.10 -7.62 29.49
CA THR A 187 -2.02 -8.82 28.66
C THR A 187 -0.58 -9.07 28.23
N ILE A 188 -0.31 -10.21 27.58
CA ILE A 188 1.00 -10.55 27.05
C ILE A 188 0.98 -10.49 25.52
N GLU A 189 1.94 -9.80 24.92
CA GLU A 189 2.31 -9.86 23.51
C GLU A 189 3.72 -10.45 23.40
N ASP A 190 3.89 -11.57 22.66
CA ASP A 190 5.20 -12.18 22.40
C ASP A 190 6.09 -12.35 23.66
N GLY A 191 5.48 -12.71 24.78
CA GLY A 191 6.15 -12.90 26.07
C GLY A 191 6.43 -11.61 26.85
N ARG A 192 5.93 -10.46 26.40
CA ARG A 192 6.07 -9.17 27.08
C ARG A 192 4.71 -8.64 27.55
N PRO A 193 4.60 -8.11 28.79
CA PRO A 193 3.39 -7.41 29.20
C PRO A 193 3.13 -6.20 28.31
N ILE A 194 1.87 -6.05 27.89
CA ILE A 194 1.33 -4.84 27.27
C ILE A 194 0.10 -4.41 28.07
N THR A 195 0.00 -3.11 28.30
CA THR A 195 -1.12 -2.51 29.02
C THR A 195 -1.74 -1.47 28.11
N LEU A 196 -2.96 -1.75 27.65
CA LEU A 196 -3.74 -0.75 26.92
C LEU A 196 -4.41 0.19 27.91
N PRO A 197 -4.65 1.47 27.54
CA PRO A 197 -5.38 2.39 28.41
C PRO A 197 -6.73 1.82 28.82
N ASN A 198 -7.16 2.05 30.06
CA ASN A 198 -8.44 1.56 30.58
C ASN A 198 -9.63 1.95 29.69
N ALA A 199 -9.57 3.11 29.04
CA ALA A 199 -10.61 3.58 28.12
C ALA A 199 -10.70 2.79 26.81
N VAL A 200 -9.69 1.95 26.51
CA VAL A 200 -9.62 1.06 25.35
C VAL A 200 -9.89 -0.37 25.78
N SER A 201 -9.14 -0.85 26.78
CA SER A 201 -9.29 -2.20 27.30
C SER A 201 -10.59 -2.41 28.06
N GLY A 202 -11.23 -1.33 28.52
CA GLY A 202 -12.51 -1.33 29.21
C GLY A 202 -13.73 -1.25 28.29
N SER A 203 -13.57 -1.07 26.98
CA SER A 203 -14.69 -0.94 26.03
C SER A 203 -14.56 -1.90 24.85
N ALA A 204 -15.67 -2.44 24.36
CA ALA A 204 -15.67 -3.39 23.26
C ALA A 204 -16.92 -3.29 22.40
N PHE A 205 -16.80 -3.69 21.13
CA PHE A 205 -17.93 -4.18 20.36
C PHE A 205 -18.16 -5.66 20.61
N LYS A 206 -19.42 -6.07 20.57
CA LYS A 206 -19.87 -7.42 20.87
C LYS A 206 -20.78 -7.98 19.79
N ASN A 207 -20.59 -9.25 19.49
CA ASN A 207 -21.59 -10.09 18.83
C ASN A 207 -22.18 -11.09 19.82
N ASP A 208 -23.51 -11.24 19.82
CA ASP A 208 -24.23 -12.04 20.83
C ASP A 208 -24.18 -13.54 20.54
N ARG A 209 -24.04 -13.93 19.27
CA ARG A 209 -24.05 -15.33 18.84
C ARG A 209 -22.89 -15.64 17.91
N LYS A 210 -22.55 -16.92 17.83
CA LYS A 210 -21.48 -17.45 16.96
C LYS A 210 -21.66 -17.09 15.49
N ALA A 211 -22.92 -17.10 15.04
CA ALA A 211 -23.29 -16.81 13.66
C ALA A 211 -23.39 -15.30 13.37
N ASP A 212 -23.41 -14.46 14.40
CA ASP A 212 -23.45 -13.02 14.23
C ASP A 212 -22.10 -12.53 13.71
N THR A 213 -22.14 -11.55 12.81
CA THR A 213 -20.96 -11.07 12.08
C THR A 213 -20.88 -9.57 12.21
N GLY A 214 -19.75 -9.07 12.69
CA GLY A 214 -19.40 -7.64 12.60
C GLY A 214 -18.34 -7.48 11.51
N VAL A 215 -18.45 -6.44 10.67
CA VAL A 215 -17.52 -6.25 9.56
C VAL A 215 -17.01 -4.82 9.51
N PHE A 216 -15.69 -4.68 9.43
CA PHE A 216 -15.01 -3.43 9.11
C PHE A 216 -14.45 -3.47 7.69
N GLU A 217 -14.55 -2.36 6.97
CA GLU A 217 -13.74 -2.04 5.80
C GLU A 217 -12.70 -0.99 6.21
N ILE A 218 -11.42 -1.33 6.11
CA ILE A 218 -10.32 -0.38 6.17
C ILE A 218 -9.96 0.02 4.73
N SER A 219 -9.73 1.31 4.50
CA SER A 219 -9.38 1.83 3.17
C SER A 219 -8.34 2.95 3.24
N GLY A 220 -7.76 3.32 2.09
CA GLY A 220 -6.75 4.37 1.98
C GLY A 220 -5.34 3.93 2.38
N LEU A 221 -5.11 2.61 2.42
CA LEU A 221 -3.80 2.01 2.57
C LEU A 221 -3.15 1.81 1.20
N SER A 222 -1.81 1.66 1.18
CA SER A 222 -1.10 1.30 -0.04
C SER A 222 -1.16 -0.20 -0.28
N TYR A 223 -1.59 -0.61 -1.48
CA TYR A 223 -1.55 -2.03 -1.90
C TYR A 223 -0.13 -2.55 -2.10
N LYS A 224 0.88 -1.66 -2.09
CA LYS A 224 2.29 -2.01 -2.20
C LYS A 224 2.96 -2.26 -0.85
N GLN A 225 2.26 -1.99 0.25
CA GLN A 225 2.77 -2.14 1.61
C GLN A 225 1.96 -3.20 2.35
N SER A 226 2.65 -4.10 3.07
CA SER A 226 2.00 -5.01 4.01
C SER A 226 1.91 -4.37 5.40
N TYR A 227 0.96 -4.86 6.19
CA TYR A 227 0.69 -4.38 7.54
C TYR A 227 0.60 -5.53 8.54
N HIS A 228 1.01 -5.26 9.77
CA HIS A 228 0.55 -6.02 10.92
C HIS A 228 -0.77 -5.43 11.40
N LEU A 229 -1.85 -6.21 11.30
CA LEU A 229 -3.09 -5.93 12.02
C LEU A 229 -3.05 -6.66 13.34
N ALA A 230 -2.98 -5.91 14.42
CA ALA A 230 -3.11 -6.45 15.75
C ALA A 230 -4.49 -6.14 16.34
N PHE A 231 -5.01 -7.10 17.09
CA PHE A 231 -6.34 -7.07 17.65
C PHE A 231 -6.27 -7.28 19.15
N PHE A 232 -7.13 -6.59 19.89
CA PHE A 232 -7.30 -6.81 21.30
C PHE A 232 -8.76 -7.17 21.63
N ALA A 233 -8.93 -8.18 22.48
CA ALA A 233 -10.21 -8.63 22.98
C ALA A 233 -10.10 -8.91 24.49
N SER A 234 -10.97 -8.30 25.29
CA SER A 234 -11.03 -8.52 26.73
C SER A 234 -12.45 -8.37 27.27
N LYS A 235 -12.72 -9.02 28.40
CA LYS A 235 -14.00 -8.94 29.11
C LYS A 235 -13.78 -9.23 30.60
N ARG A 236 -14.22 -8.32 31.47
CA ARG A 236 -13.91 -8.40 32.91
C ARG A 236 -14.94 -9.20 33.70
N PHE A 237 -16.23 -8.85 33.59
CA PHE A 237 -17.29 -9.45 34.39
C PHE A 237 -18.07 -10.58 33.68
N TRP A 238 -17.38 -11.45 32.94
CA TRP A 238 -18.00 -12.62 32.29
C TRP A 238 -17.34 -13.92 32.76
N GLY A 239 -18.14 -14.87 33.25
CA GLY A 239 -17.63 -16.13 33.82
C GLY A 239 -17.13 -17.13 32.77
N ASP A 240 -17.74 -17.11 31.59
CA ASP A 240 -17.34 -17.93 30.44
C ASP A 240 -16.17 -17.32 29.65
N VAL A 241 -15.36 -18.21 29.08
CA VAL A 241 -14.39 -17.91 28.02
C VAL A 241 -15.15 -17.64 26.72
N CYS A 242 -15.10 -16.39 26.27
CA CYS A 242 -15.60 -15.99 24.96
C CYS A 242 -14.46 -16.02 23.93
N SER A 243 -14.82 -16.17 22.66
CA SER A 243 -13.85 -16.32 21.57
C SER A 243 -14.20 -15.44 20.40
N ALA A 244 -13.23 -14.66 19.92
CA ALA A 244 -13.38 -13.80 18.76
C ALA A 244 -12.53 -14.34 17.61
N LYS A 245 -13.18 -14.86 16.58
CA LYS A 245 -12.53 -15.23 15.32
C LYS A 245 -12.55 -14.06 14.37
N ILE A 246 -11.35 -13.62 14.03
CA ILE A 246 -11.09 -12.42 13.24
C ILE A 246 -10.43 -12.85 11.96
N THR A 247 -11.05 -12.52 10.83
CA THR A 247 -10.52 -12.81 9.49
C THR A 247 -10.30 -11.49 8.75
N ALA A 248 -9.06 -11.22 8.34
CA ALA A 248 -8.76 -10.12 7.44
C ALA A 248 -8.55 -10.64 6.02
N ALA A 249 -9.09 -9.92 5.05
CA ALA A 249 -8.97 -10.19 3.62
C ALA A 249 -8.60 -8.92 2.86
N GLY A 250 -7.48 -8.97 2.15
CA GLY A 250 -7.06 -8.01 1.13
C GLY A 250 -6.56 -8.80 -0.08
N ASP A 251 -5.33 -8.56 -0.53
CA ASP A 251 -4.68 -9.38 -1.56
C ASP A 251 -4.35 -10.79 -1.05
N ASN A 252 -4.05 -10.92 0.25
CA ASN A 252 -3.99 -12.18 0.96
C ASN A 252 -5.09 -12.27 2.03
N ARG A 253 -5.25 -13.46 2.63
CA ARG A 253 -6.23 -13.71 3.70
C ARG A 253 -5.54 -14.33 4.91
N ALA A 254 -5.89 -13.86 6.10
CA ALA A 254 -5.38 -14.40 7.36
C ALA A 254 -6.49 -14.41 8.43
N THR A 255 -6.43 -15.38 9.33
CA THR A 255 -7.39 -15.57 10.41
C THR A 255 -6.66 -15.80 11.73
N ILE A 256 -7.19 -15.22 12.80
CA ILE A 256 -6.77 -15.46 14.18
C ILE A 256 -8.00 -15.63 15.07
N THR A 257 -7.85 -16.40 16.16
CA THR A 257 -8.87 -16.52 17.20
C THR A 257 -8.30 -16.03 18.52
N LEU A 258 -8.96 -15.05 19.14
CA LEU A 258 -8.62 -14.52 20.46
C LEU A 258 -9.56 -15.09 21.52
N LEU A 259 -9.06 -15.28 22.73
CA LEU A 259 -9.82 -15.81 23.87
C LEU A 259 -9.83 -14.81 25.02
N THR A 260 -11.01 -14.40 25.44
CA THR A 260 -11.19 -13.55 26.63
C THR A 260 -11.39 -14.44 27.85
N LYS A 261 -10.53 -14.36 28.85
CA LYS A 261 -10.73 -15.06 30.13
C LYS A 261 -10.44 -14.12 31.30
N LYS A 262 -11.20 -14.26 32.40
CA LYS A 262 -10.95 -13.64 33.71
C LYS A 262 -9.77 -14.30 34.44
N THR A 263 -8.95 -13.54 35.15
CA THR A 263 -8.06 -14.08 36.19
C THR A 263 -8.91 -14.81 37.24
N SER A 264 -8.55 -16.07 37.53
CA SER A 264 -9.37 -17.01 38.28
C SER A 264 -9.49 -16.62 39.76
N SER A 265 -10.62 -16.05 40.14
CA SER A 265 -11.12 -16.13 41.52
C SER A 265 -12.54 -16.68 41.63
N ASP A 266 -13.27 -16.80 40.51
CA ASP A 266 -14.66 -17.26 40.54
C ASP A 266 -14.68 -18.76 40.27
N PRO A 267 -15.15 -19.58 41.23
CA PRO A 267 -15.66 -20.89 40.88
C PRO A 267 -16.80 -20.67 39.89
N GLY A 268 -16.83 -21.42 38.79
CA GLY A 268 -18.06 -21.47 37.99
C GLY A 268 -19.25 -21.88 38.86
N ASP A 269 -20.48 -21.71 38.38
CA ASP A 269 -21.74 -21.94 39.14
C ASP A 269 -21.89 -23.34 39.79
N THR A 270 -20.93 -24.25 39.61
CA THR A 270 -20.87 -25.57 40.22
C THR A 270 -19.74 -25.76 41.25
N GLY A 271 -18.96 -24.71 41.57
CA GLY A 271 -17.86 -24.80 42.54
C GLY A 271 -16.64 -25.60 42.07
N ALA A 272 -16.59 -26.03 40.80
CA ALA A 272 -15.48 -26.79 40.24
C ALA A 272 -14.41 -25.87 39.64
N ALA A 273 -13.14 -26.18 39.90
CA ALA A 273 -11.99 -25.55 39.24
C ALA A 273 -12.05 -25.84 37.74
N VAL A 274 -12.21 -24.81 36.90
CA VAL A 274 -12.45 -24.88 35.45
C VAL A 274 -11.61 -25.96 34.75
N PRO A 275 -12.19 -27.14 34.45
CA PRO A 275 -11.57 -28.12 33.58
C PRO A 275 -12.15 -27.97 32.16
N LYS A 276 -11.29 -28.27 31.19
CA LYS A 276 -11.51 -28.40 29.74
C LYS A 276 -12.97 -28.62 29.30
N GLY A 277 -13.31 -27.91 28.21
CA GLY A 277 -14.65 -27.77 27.64
C GLY A 277 -15.50 -29.03 27.49
N THR A 278 -16.81 -28.81 27.60
CA THR A 278 -17.82 -29.52 26.83
C THR A 278 -18.84 -28.51 26.32
N ALA A 279 -18.52 -27.83 25.21
CA ALA A 279 -19.53 -27.61 24.20
C ALA A 279 -19.49 -28.87 23.34
N ILE A 280 -20.63 -29.53 23.10
CA ILE A 280 -20.67 -30.64 22.14
C ILE A 280 -20.06 -30.12 20.82
N GLY A 281 -18.89 -30.64 20.48
CA GLY A 281 -18.19 -30.34 19.23
C GLY A 281 -17.00 -29.36 19.31
N GLY A 282 -16.05 -29.59 20.22
CA GLY A 282 -14.72 -28.97 20.09
C GLY A 282 -13.71 -29.58 21.04
N THR A 283 -12.63 -30.17 20.51
CA THR A 283 -11.48 -30.58 21.31
C THR A 283 -10.95 -29.35 22.04
N PRO A 284 -10.88 -29.36 23.39
CA PRO A 284 -10.39 -28.22 24.14
C PRO A 284 -8.91 -27.98 23.77
N ALA A 285 -8.60 -26.75 23.36
CA ALA A 285 -7.23 -26.33 23.05
C ALA A 285 -6.31 -26.72 24.20
N GLU A 286 -5.32 -27.55 23.91
CA GLU A 286 -4.26 -27.85 24.87
C GLU A 286 -3.44 -26.56 25.02
N ASP A 287 -3.10 -26.22 26.26
CA ASP A 287 -2.40 -25.00 26.66
C ASP A 287 -3.17 -23.69 26.45
N ASN A 288 -4.16 -23.44 27.32
CA ASN A 288 -4.87 -22.16 27.51
C ASN A 288 -3.93 -21.01 27.93
N THR A 289 -3.04 -20.61 27.04
CA THR A 289 -2.43 -19.29 27.07
C THR A 289 -3.54 -18.27 26.80
N PHE A 290 -3.66 -17.28 27.68
CA PHE A 290 -4.60 -16.18 27.49
C PHE A 290 -4.14 -15.39 26.26
N ILE A 291 -4.93 -15.39 25.19
CA ILE A 291 -4.61 -14.62 23.98
C ILE A 291 -5.65 -13.52 23.83
N ARG A 292 -5.51 -12.48 24.65
CA ARG A 292 -6.29 -11.24 24.49
C ARG A 292 -5.76 -10.38 23.35
N TYR A 293 -4.55 -10.68 22.88
CA TYR A 293 -3.87 -9.94 21.83
C TYR A 293 -3.34 -10.89 20.78
N GLY A 294 -3.49 -10.53 19.51
CA GLY A 294 -2.86 -11.28 18.43
C GLY A 294 -2.76 -10.46 17.16
N LYS A 295 -1.76 -10.80 16.34
CA LYS A 295 -1.45 -10.07 15.11
C LYS A 295 -1.42 -10.96 13.89
N ILE A 296 -1.84 -10.42 12.76
CA ILE A 296 -1.77 -11.06 11.45
C ILE A 296 -1.06 -10.14 10.46
N LYS A 297 -0.33 -10.74 9.52
CA LYS A 297 0.22 -10.03 8.37
C LYS A 297 -0.82 -10.00 7.24
N ILE A 298 -1.07 -8.82 6.69
CA ILE A 298 -2.01 -8.62 5.60
C ILE A 298 -1.45 -7.59 4.59
N THR A 299 -1.79 -7.74 3.33
CA THR A 299 -1.57 -6.77 2.25
C THR A 299 -2.95 -6.35 1.76
N PRO A 300 -3.24 -5.03 1.63
CA PRO A 300 -4.50 -4.58 1.08
C PRO A 300 -4.71 -5.10 -0.34
N ASP A 301 -5.96 -5.16 -0.79
CA ASP A 301 -6.26 -5.44 -2.20
C ASP A 301 -5.73 -4.32 -3.12
N GLY A 302 -5.85 -4.51 -4.44
CA GLY A 302 -5.38 -3.52 -5.42
C GLY A 302 -6.05 -2.14 -5.33
N SER A 303 -7.15 -2.01 -4.57
CA SER A 303 -7.81 -0.73 -4.29
C SER A 303 -7.33 -0.05 -3.00
N GLY A 304 -6.44 -0.70 -2.24
CA GLY A 304 -5.94 -0.23 -0.95
C GLY A 304 -6.89 -0.55 0.20
N LYS A 305 -7.72 -1.61 0.08
CA LYS A 305 -8.70 -2.00 1.10
C LYS A 305 -8.36 -3.31 1.80
N ILE A 306 -8.83 -3.42 3.04
CA ILE A 306 -8.84 -4.66 3.83
C ILE A 306 -10.23 -4.80 4.45
N ILE A 307 -10.85 -5.97 4.29
CA ILE A 307 -12.09 -6.34 4.96
C ILE A 307 -11.75 -7.18 6.19
N ILE A 308 -12.23 -6.77 7.36
CA ILE A 308 -12.08 -7.50 8.62
C ILE A 308 -13.46 -8.00 9.05
N THR A 309 -13.62 -9.31 9.16
CA THR A 309 -14.83 -9.95 9.67
C THR A 309 -14.57 -10.53 11.06
N VAL A 310 -15.44 -10.21 12.00
CA VAL A 310 -15.41 -10.69 13.39
C VAL A 310 -16.64 -11.56 13.65
N THR A 311 -16.41 -12.75 14.21
CA THR A 311 -17.42 -13.76 14.55
C THR A 311 -17.08 -14.46 15.85
N GLY A 312 -18.00 -15.27 16.38
CA GLY A 312 -17.69 -16.24 17.43
C GLY A 312 -16.69 -17.31 16.95
N GLY A 313 -15.62 -17.50 17.72
CA GLY A 313 -14.54 -18.42 17.37
C GLY A 313 -14.66 -19.84 17.92
N GLU A 314 -13.56 -20.59 17.76
CA GLU A 314 -13.32 -21.85 18.43
C GLU A 314 -12.64 -21.63 19.81
N GLY A 315 -12.72 -22.61 20.71
CA GLY A 315 -12.00 -22.58 22.00
C GLY A 315 -12.71 -21.85 23.15
N GLY A 316 -13.75 -21.05 22.87
CA GLY A 316 -14.65 -20.54 23.89
C GLY A 316 -15.55 -21.62 24.48
N ASN A 317 -16.01 -21.41 25.72
CA ASN A 317 -17.03 -22.25 26.36
C ASN A 317 -18.37 -21.51 26.57
N GLN A 318 -18.47 -20.24 26.18
CA GLN A 318 -19.73 -19.50 26.21
C GLN A 318 -20.74 -20.18 25.25
N PRO A 319 -21.95 -20.56 25.72
CA PRO A 319 -22.89 -21.39 24.95
C PRO A 319 -23.32 -20.83 23.59
N ASP A 320 -23.47 -19.51 23.50
CA ASP A 320 -23.94 -18.84 22.30
C ASP A 320 -22.80 -18.53 21.31
N GLY A 321 -21.54 -18.63 21.74
CA GLY A 321 -20.35 -18.23 20.99
C GLY A 321 -20.18 -16.72 20.87
N THR A 322 -20.51 -15.95 21.91
CA THR A 322 -20.29 -14.51 22.02
C THR A 322 -18.84 -14.14 21.70
N SER A 323 -18.64 -13.02 21.01
CA SER A 323 -17.31 -12.47 20.69
C SER A 323 -17.18 -11.01 21.06
N PHE A 324 -15.99 -10.61 21.51
CA PHE A 324 -15.65 -9.23 21.87
C PHE A 324 -14.43 -8.76 21.07
N ILE A 325 -14.42 -7.47 20.74
CA ILE A 325 -13.25 -6.80 20.16
C ILE A 325 -13.19 -5.35 20.65
N ASN A 326 -12.04 -4.98 21.21
CA ASN A 326 -11.83 -3.70 21.88
C ASN A 326 -11.00 -2.74 21.04
N ALA A 327 -10.03 -3.27 20.29
CA ALA A 327 -9.10 -2.43 19.54
C ALA A 327 -8.56 -3.11 18.29
N ILE A 328 -8.16 -2.27 17.34
CA ILE A 328 -7.40 -2.64 16.14
C ILE A 328 -6.20 -1.71 16.05
N LEU A 329 -5.01 -2.28 15.86
CA LEU A 329 -3.78 -1.54 15.61
C LEU A 329 -3.28 -1.91 14.22
N ILE A 330 -3.02 -0.90 13.39
CA ILE A 330 -2.51 -1.05 12.03
C ILE A 330 -1.07 -0.56 12.04
N SER A 331 -0.10 -1.46 11.89
CA SER A 331 1.32 -1.10 11.85
C SER A 331 1.92 -1.40 10.48
N PRO A 332 2.66 -0.47 9.86
CA PRO A 332 3.36 -0.77 8.61
C PRO A 332 4.43 -1.83 8.83
N ILE A 333 4.61 -2.71 7.84
CA ILE A 333 5.75 -3.61 7.76
C ILE A 333 6.79 -2.96 6.84
N GLU A 334 8.03 -2.90 7.32
CA GLU A 334 9.19 -2.44 6.54
C GLU A 334 9.55 -3.42 5.40
#